data_AF-A0A948VY23-F1
#
_entry.id   AF-A0A948VY23-F1
#
_cell.length_a   1.000
_cell.length_b   1.000
_cell.length_c   1.000
_cell.angle_alpha   90.00
_cell.angle_beta   90.00
_cell.angle_gamma   90.00
#
_symmetry.space_group_name_H-M   'P 1'
#
loop_
_entity.id
_entity.type
_entity.pdbx_description
1 polymer ?
#
loop_
_entity_poly.entity_id
_entity_poly.type
_entity_poly.pdbx_seq_one_letter_code
_entity_poly.pdbx_strand_id
1 'polypeptide(L)' 'MMFFGGWMWLLWIVIIGLIVWGVVAFTRRGESTTKRGSLEIAKERYARGEINKEEFEQIKKDIL' A
#
# COMPACT_ATOMS: atom_id res chain seq x y z
N MET A 1 -34.12 11.34 30.63
CA MET A 1 -33.89 10.23 29.67
C MET A 1 -33.18 10.76 28.42
N MET A 2 -31.89 11.13 28.51
CA MET A 2 -31.13 11.71 27.38
C MET A 2 -29.71 11.14 27.22
N PHE A 3 -29.29 10.19 28.06
CA PHE A 3 -27.92 9.65 28.05
C PHE A 3 -27.72 8.44 27.12
N PHE A 4 -28.80 7.84 26.61
CA PHE A 4 -28.71 6.67 25.72
C PHE A 4 -28.38 7.01 24.26
N GLY A 5 -28.55 8.28 23.84
CA GLY A 5 -28.25 8.72 22.47
C GLY A 5 -26.74 8.91 22.20
N GLY A 6 -25.98 9.34 23.21
CA GLY A 6 -24.54 9.60 23.07
C GLY A 6 -23.68 8.34 23.00
N TRP A 7 -24.10 7.25 23.66
CA TRP A 7 -23.37 5.97 23.64
C TRP A 7 -23.40 5.30 22.26
N MET A 8 -24.51 5.48 21.54
CA MET A 8 -24.66 5.00 20.16
C MET A 8 -23.65 5.70 19.23
N TRP A 9 -23.48 7.02 19.39
CA TRP A 9 -22.53 7.82 18.60
C TRP A 9 -21.07 7.45 18.84
N LEU A 10 -20.70 7.14 20.07
CA LEU A 10 -19.35 6.65 20.40
C LEU A 10 -19.03 5.34 19.67
N LEU A 11 -19.99 4.41 19.58
CA LEU A 11 -19.84 3.18 18.82
C LEU A 11 -19.60 3.45 17.33
N TRP A 12 -20.33 4.40 16.73
CA TRP A 12 -20.13 4.80 15.34
C TRP A 12 -18.76 5.42 15.09
N ILE A 13 -18.25 6.26 16.00
CA ILE A 13 -16.90 6.84 15.89
C ILE A 13 -15.83 5.74 15.92
N VAL A 14 -15.97 4.76 16.82
CA VAL A 14 -15.02 3.62 16.89
C VAL A 14 -15.08 2.77 15.62
N ILE A 15 -16.28 2.48 15.12
CA ILE A 15 -16.46 1.73 13.86
C ILE A 15 -15.82 2.45 12.68
N ILE A 16 -16.08 3.75 12.52
CA ILE A 16 -15.48 4.56 11.44
C ILE A 16 -13.95 4.59 11.61
N GLY A 17 -13.45 4.76 12.82
CA GLY A 17 -12.02 4.72 13.12
C GLY A 17 -11.38 3.38 12.72
N LEU A 18 -12.04 2.25 13.02
CA LEU A 18 -11.57 0.91 12.62
C LEU A 18 -11.59 0.71 11.11
N ILE A 19 -12.60 1.21 10.41
CA ILE A 19 -12.67 1.15 8.95
C ILE A 19 -11.51 1.94 8.34
N VAL A 20 -11.30 3.19 8.78
CA VAL A 20 -10.21 4.04 8.29
C VAL A 20 -8.85 3.40 8.60
N TRP A 21 -8.65 2.89 9.81
CA TRP A 21 -7.42 2.19 10.19
C TRP A 21 -7.19 0.94 9.35
N GLY A 22 -8.24 0.15 9.10
CA GLY A 22 -8.19 -1.03 8.25
C GLY A 22 -7.78 -0.69 6.82
N VAL A 23 -8.40 0.33 6.21
CA VAL A 23 -8.06 0.79 4.86
C VAL A 23 -6.62 1.29 4.80
N VAL A 24 -6.19 2.14 5.74
CA VAL A 24 -4.81 2.66 5.77
C VAL A 24 -3.79 1.55 5.98
N ALA A 25 -4.08 0.56 6.84
CA ALA A 25 -3.22 -0.60 7.06
C ALA A 25 -3.10 -1.49 5.81
N PHE A 26 -4.20 -1.69 5.08
CA PHE A 26 -4.19 -2.45 3.82
C PHE A 26 -3.47 -1.70 2.69
N THR A 27 -3.70 -0.39 2.54
CA THR A 27 -3.03 0.43 1.51
C THR A 27 -1.52 0.48 1.72
N ARG A 28 -1.05 0.63 2.97
CA ARG A 28 0.38 0.59 3.31
C ARG A 28 1.03 -0.77 3.02
N ARG A 29 0.27 -1.87 3.08
CA ARG A 29 0.77 -3.22 2.76
C ARG A 29 0.80 -3.47 1.26
N GLY A 30 -0.16 -2.92 0.50
CA GLY A 30 -0.21 -2.97 -0.96
C GLY A 30 0.93 -2.22 -1.64
N GLU A 31 1.32 -1.05 -1.12
CA GLU A 31 2.38 -0.23 -1.71
C GLU A 31 3.76 -0.93 -1.69
N SER A 32 4.05 -1.67 -0.62
CA SER A 32 5.28 -2.47 -0.52
C SER A 32 5.30 -3.70 -1.46
N THR A 33 4.12 -4.22 -1.81
CA THR A 33 3.99 -5.39 -2.70
C THR A 33 4.07 -4.98 -4.16
N THR A 34 3.44 -3.87 -4.53
CA THR A 34 3.53 -3.31 -5.88
C THR A 34 4.96 -2.86 -6.21
N LYS A 35 5.65 -2.14 -5.29
CA LYS A 35 7.06 -1.77 -5.51
C LYS A 35 7.99 -2.98 -5.68
N ARG A 36 7.77 -4.06 -4.91
CA ARG A 36 8.52 -5.32 -5.05
C ARG A 36 8.26 -6.00 -6.39
N GLY A 37 6.99 -6.06 -6.82
CA GLY A 37 6.62 -6.62 -8.12
C GLY A 37 7.26 -5.88 -9.30
N SER A 38 7.27 -4.55 -9.27
CA SER A 38 7.90 -3.72 -10.31
C SER A 38 9.41 -3.97 -10.44
N LEU A 39 10.10 -4.08 -9.31
CA LEU A 39 11.54 -4.38 -9.25
C LEU A 39 11.86 -5.82 -9.68
N GLU A 40 11.03 -6.80 -9.29
CA GLU A 40 11.17 -8.19 -9.74
C GLU A 40 10.98 -8.32 -11.25
N ILE A 41 9.95 -7.66 -11.81
CA ILE A 41 9.70 -7.64 -13.26
C ILE A 41 10.89 -7.00 -14.01
N ALA A 42 11.45 -5.90 -13.49
CA ALA A 42 12.63 -5.28 -14.09
C ALA A 42 13.86 -6.20 -14.04
N LYS A 43 14.07 -6.90 -12.91
CA LYS A 43 15.19 -7.83 -12.71
C LYS A 43 15.09 -9.04 -13.64
N GLU A 44 13.89 -9.58 -13.84
CA GLU A 44 13.68 -10.72 -14.73
C GLU A 44 13.97 -10.36 -16.19
N ARG A 45 13.55 -9.17 -16.64
CA ARG A 45 13.85 -8.67 -17.99
C ARG A 45 15.35 -8.41 -18.19
N TYR A 46 16.03 -7.92 -17.16
CA TYR A 46 17.49 -7.77 -17.20
C TYR A 46 18.20 -9.13 -17.33
N ALA A 47 17.74 -10.15 -16.59
CA ALA A 47 18.30 -11.50 -16.67
C ALA A 47 18.04 -12.17 -18.04
N ARG A 48 16.91 -11.86 -18.68
CA ARG A 48 16.60 -12.27 -20.05
C ARG A 48 17.39 -11.50 -21.11
N GLY A 49 18.06 -10.40 -20.75
CA GLY A 49 18.78 -9.53 -21.67
C GLY A 49 17.86 -8.62 -22.50
N GLU A 50 16.58 -8.48 -22.12
CA GLU A 50 15.61 -7.62 -22.81
C GLU A 50 15.83 -6.13 -22.52
N ILE A 51 16.51 -5.81 -21.41
CA ILE A 51 16.86 -4.45 -21.01
C ILE A 51 18.34 -4.35 -20.65
N ASN A 52 18.96 -3.19 -20.91
CA ASN A 52 20.34 -2.94 -20.51
C ASN A 52 20.43 -2.60 -19.01
N LYS A 53 21.63 -2.71 -18.44
CA LYS A 53 21.96 -2.32 -17.06
C LYS A 53 21.56 -0.86 -16.77
N GLU A 54 21.71 0.02 -17.76
CA GLU A 54 21.33 1.45 -17.65
C GLU A 54 19.82 1.63 -17.44
N GLU A 55 19.01 0.90 -18.20
CA GLU A 55 17.54 0.93 -18.08
C GLU A 55 17.07 0.31 -16.76
N PHE A 56 17.70 -0.79 -16.35
CA PHE A 56 17.43 -1.40 -15.04
C PHE A 56 17.74 -0.44 -13.88
N GLU A 57 18.87 0.27 -13.93
CA GLU A 57 19.25 1.25 -12.90
C GLU A 57 18.32 2.48 -12.89
N GLN A 58 17.82 2.93 -14.05
CA GLN A 58 16.79 3.98 -14.10
C GLN A 58 15.49 3.53 -13.43
N ILE A 59 14.96 2.36 -13.78
CA ILE A 59 13.73 1.81 -13.20
C ILE A 59 13.88 1.62 -11.68
N LYS A 60 15.04 1.13 -11.24
CA LYS A 60 15.35 0.97 -9.82
C LYS A 60 15.39 2.31 -9.07
N LYS A 61 15.95 3.36 -9.66
CA LYS A 61 15.97 4.71 -9.07
C LYS A 61 14.59 5.36 -9.02
N ASP A 62 13.73 5.08 -9.99
CA ASP A 62 12.39 5.67 -10.06
C ASP A 62 11.41 5.01 -9.06
N ILE A 63 11.64 3.73 -8.73
CA ILE A 63 10.83 2.96 -7.78
C ILE A 63 11.21 3.24 -6.31
N LEU A 64 12.48 3.61 -6.04
CA LEU A 64 13.06 3.66 -4.70
C LEU A 64 12.92 5.05 -4.07
#